data_AF-A0A960Y3J3-F1
#
_entry.id   AF-A0A960Y3J3-F1
#
_cell.length_a   1.000
_cell.length_b   1.000
_cell.length_c   1.000
_cell.angle_alpha   90.00
_cell.angle_beta   90.00
_cell.angle_gamma   90.00
#
_symmetry.space_group_name_H-M   'P 1'
#
loop_
_entity.id
_entity.type
_entity.pdbx_description
1 polymer ?
#
loop_
_entity_poly.entity_id
_entity_poly.type
_entity_poly.pdbx_seq_one_letter_code
_entity_poly.pdbx_strand_id
1 'polypeptide(L)'
;MTEYELYHSETESTYTFIEKGNPVSLESDALKIWETKAKSWEIACLRKHSFLGWEPYKPMIVDTEDLFAFLPEDKFDLENLQLLMNLGYPKIEPVLEELFAWIQDYNWPVAKKLAPFLSDLGGVCQPYIQKIFHSGDSMWIYWTLTTVILSMKDDERKIYEKDLIQLKATLSDQDRIDGLEEAIDEILQKD
;
A
#
# COMPACT_ATOMS: atom_id res chain seq x y z
N MET A 1 19.32 -3.69 -9.95
CA MET A 1 19.25 -2.99 -8.65
C MET A 1 20.56 -2.28 -8.44
N THR A 2 20.48 -1.01 -8.10
CA THR A 2 21.62 -0.13 -7.84
C THR A 2 22.04 -0.26 -6.39
N GLU A 3 23.35 -0.22 -6.12
CA GLU A 3 23.88 -0.22 -4.74
C GLU A 3 24.04 1.21 -4.25
N TYR A 4 23.70 1.47 -2.99
CA TYR A 4 23.81 2.78 -2.35
C TYR A 4 24.55 2.65 -1.02
N GLU A 5 25.35 3.65 -0.69
CA GLU A 5 26.21 3.69 0.50
C GLU A 5 25.91 4.93 1.34
N LEU A 6 25.88 4.77 2.66
CA LEU A 6 25.66 5.84 3.63
C LEU A 6 26.92 6.04 4.47
N TYR A 7 27.40 7.28 4.48
CA TYR A 7 28.56 7.73 5.23
C TYR A 7 28.15 8.71 6.32
N HIS A 8 28.88 8.73 7.44
CA HIS A 8 28.72 9.69 8.53
C HIS A 8 30.07 10.30 8.89
N SER A 9 30.11 11.62 9.00
CA SER A 9 31.23 12.39 9.56
C SER A 9 30.86 12.81 10.99
N GLU A 10 31.66 12.42 11.97
CA GLU A 10 31.44 12.82 13.36
C GLU A 10 31.79 14.29 13.57
N THR A 11 32.84 14.78 12.89
CA THR A 11 33.34 16.15 13.03
C THR A 11 32.30 17.16 12.57
N GLU A 12 31.72 16.93 11.40
CA GLU A 12 30.73 17.85 10.80
C GLU A 12 29.28 17.46 11.19
N SER A 13 29.07 16.31 11.83
CA SER A 13 27.75 15.76 12.15
C SER A 13 26.84 15.63 10.91
N THR A 14 27.42 15.21 9.78
CA THR A 14 26.73 15.11 8.49
C THR A 14 26.59 13.67 8.01
N TYR A 15 25.53 13.42 7.24
CA TYR A 15 25.30 12.16 6.54
C TYR A 15 25.37 12.36 5.03
N THR A 16 26.13 11.50 4.35
CA THR A 16 26.26 11.52 2.89
C THR A 16 25.78 10.20 2.33
N PHE A 17 24.69 10.24 1.55
CA PHE A 17 24.09 9.07 0.91
C PHE A 17 24.28 9.13 -0.59
N ILE A 18 24.88 8.09 -1.17
CA ILE A 18 25.32 8.09 -2.58
C ILE A 18 24.98 6.77 -3.25
N GLU A 19 24.79 6.81 -4.57
CA GLU A 19 24.87 5.63 -5.41
C GLU A 19 26.33 5.20 -5.53
N LYS A 20 26.59 3.91 -5.34
CA LYS A 20 27.93 3.33 -5.36
C LYS A 20 28.57 3.50 -6.73
N GLY A 21 29.75 4.08 -6.76
CA GLY A 21 30.49 4.38 -7.99
C GLY A 21 30.28 5.78 -8.54
N ASN A 22 29.31 6.55 -8.01
CA ASN A 22 29.23 7.98 -8.31
C ASN A 22 30.27 8.76 -7.49
N PRO A 23 31.14 9.55 -8.14
CA PRO A 23 32.18 10.29 -7.46
C PRO A 23 31.57 11.43 -6.64
N VAL A 24 31.78 11.40 -5.32
CA VAL A 24 31.36 12.45 -4.38
C VAL A 24 32.52 12.75 -3.44
N SER A 25 32.72 14.04 -3.13
CA SER A 25 33.69 14.45 -2.10
C SER A 25 33.13 14.09 -0.73
N LEU A 26 33.84 13.25 0.00
CA LEU A 26 33.52 12.92 1.39
C LEU A 26 34.39 13.76 2.33
N GLU A 27 33.86 14.05 3.52
CA GLU A 27 34.69 14.60 4.59
C GLU A 27 35.82 13.64 4.93
N SER A 28 36.97 14.17 5.38
CA SER A 28 38.17 13.36 5.60
C SER A 28 38.00 12.28 6.67
N ASP A 29 37.06 12.48 7.59
CA ASP A 29 36.72 11.55 8.68
C ASP A 29 35.48 10.69 8.38
N ALA A 30 34.87 10.83 7.20
CA ALA A 30 33.63 10.14 6.88
C ALA A 30 33.82 8.61 6.81
N LEU A 31 33.03 7.88 7.59
CA LEU A 31 33.04 6.42 7.62
C LEU A 31 31.75 5.85 7.02
N LYS A 32 31.86 4.75 6.26
CA LYS A 32 30.68 4.03 5.78
C LYS A 32 30.01 3.34 6.97
N ILE A 33 28.76 3.71 7.24
CA ILE A 33 27.98 3.16 8.36
C ILE A 33 26.91 2.18 7.89
N TRP A 34 26.50 2.22 6.63
CA TRP A 34 25.43 1.38 6.09
C TRP A 34 25.44 1.33 4.56
N GLU A 35 24.82 0.30 3.97
CA GLU A 35 24.64 0.14 2.53
C GLU A 35 23.33 -0.59 2.21
N THR A 36 22.81 -0.39 1.00
CA THR A 36 21.61 -1.09 0.53
C THR A 36 21.60 -1.26 -0.99
N LYS A 37 20.78 -2.19 -1.50
CA LYS A 37 20.49 -2.31 -2.94
C LYS A 37 19.04 -1.98 -3.23
N ALA A 38 18.76 -1.00 -4.06
CA ALA A 38 17.39 -0.59 -4.37
C ALA A 38 17.18 -0.45 -5.88
N LYS A 39 15.92 -0.52 -6.32
CA LYS A 39 15.57 -0.33 -7.74
C LYS A 39 15.55 1.15 -8.14
N SER A 40 15.25 2.04 -7.20
CA SER A 40 15.21 3.48 -7.40
C SER A 40 15.84 4.22 -6.22
N TRP A 41 16.18 5.49 -6.44
CA TRP A 41 16.67 6.40 -5.40
C TRP A 41 15.66 6.57 -4.25
N GLU A 42 14.37 6.64 -4.57
CA GLU A 42 13.29 6.84 -3.59
C GLU A 42 13.18 5.64 -2.62
N ILE A 43 13.30 4.41 -3.12
CA ILE A 43 13.35 3.19 -2.29
C ILE A 43 14.62 3.18 -1.43
N ALA A 44 15.75 3.59 -2.00
CA ALA A 44 17.01 3.69 -1.27
C ALA A 44 16.88 4.69 -0.09
N CYS A 45 16.24 5.83 -0.34
CA CYS A 45 15.96 6.84 0.69
C CYS A 45 15.01 6.34 1.78
N LEU A 46 13.95 5.59 1.44
CA LEU A 46 13.06 4.99 2.43
C LEU A 46 13.83 4.09 3.40
N ARG A 47 14.66 3.19 2.87
CA ARG A 47 15.47 2.28 3.69
C ARG A 47 16.49 3.04 4.53
N LYS A 48 17.11 4.10 3.98
CA LYS A 48 18.01 5.00 4.71
C LYS A 48 17.30 5.67 5.89
N HIS A 49 16.09 6.22 5.68
CA HIS A 49 15.31 6.85 6.76
C HIS A 49 14.96 5.85 7.87
N SER A 50 14.53 4.65 7.48
CA SER A 50 14.26 3.55 8.42
C SER A 50 15.50 3.17 9.24
N PHE A 51 16.66 3.01 8.58
CA PHE A 51 17.93 2.72 9.25
C PHE A 51 18.36 3.82 10.23
N LEU A 52 18.18 5.09 9.85
CA LEU A 52 18.54 6.24 10.69
C LEU A 52 17.51 6.55 11.79
N GLY A 53 16.37 5.85 11.82
CA GLY A 53 15.27 6.18 12.73
C GLY A 53 14.69 7.57 12.49
N TRP A 54 14.80 8.08 11.26
CA TRP A 54 14.25 9.38 10.87
C TRP A 54 12.77 9.27 10.54
N GLU A 55 12.09 10.43 10.51
CA GLU A 55 10.72 10.54 10.02
C GLU A 55 10.56 9.85 8.66
N PRO A 56 9.38 9.25 8.38
CA PRO A 56 9.13 8.51 7.14
C PRO A 56 9.52 9.32 5.91
N TYR A 57 10.30 8.69 5.03
CA TYR A 57 10.70 9.31 3.78
C TYR A 57 9.45 9.63 2.94
N LYS A 58 9.35 10.88 2.50
CA LYS A 58 8.32 11.36 1.58
C LYS A 58 8.94 11.46 0.20
N PRO A 59 8.63 10.53 -0.72
CA PRO A 59 9.25 10.53 -2.03
C PRO A 59 8.87 11.77 -2.83
N MET A 60 9.78 12.22 -3.68
CA MET A 60 9.51 13.31 -4.61
C MET A 60 8.71 12.79 -5.80
N ILE A 61 7.39 12.90 -5.71
CA ILE A 61 6.46 12.59 -6.79
C ILE A 61 6.26 13.88 -7.61
N VAL A 62 6.71 13.89 -8.86
CA VAL A 62 6.54 15.04 -9.76
C VAL A 62 5.32 14.89 -10.65
N ASP A 63 4.87 13.67 -10.94
CA ASP A 63 3.63 13.42 -11.68
C ASP A 63 2.95 12.08 -11.34
N THR A 64 1.90 11.73 -12.10
CA THR A 64 1.13 10.51 -11.93
C THR A 64 1.91 9.27 -12.39
N GLU A 65 2.78 9.37 -13.40
CA GLU A 65 3.55 8.23 -13.90
C GLU A 65 4.51 7.71 -12.82
N ASP A 66 5.06 8.61 -12.01
CA ASP A 66 5.84 8.25 -10.82
C ASP A 66 5.04 7.37 -9.85
N LEU A 67 3.75 7.66 -9.62
CA LEU A 67 2.91 6.86 -8.71
C LEU A 67 2.75 5.43 -9.22
N PHE A 68 2.53 5.26 -10.53
CA PHE A 68 2.44 3.95 -11.15
C PHE A 68 3.76 3.17 -11.04
N ALA A 69 4.89 3.84 -11.11
CA ALA A 69 6.20 3.23 -10.90
C ALA A 69 6.44 2.73 -9.46
N PHE A 70 5.65 3.20 -8.48
CA PHE A 70 5.68 2.74 -7.10
C PHE A 70 4.61 1.70 -6.76
N LEU A 71 3.85 1.20 -7.74
CA LEU A 71 3.00 0.03 -7.49
C LEU A 71 3.88 -1.17 -7.09
N PRO A 72 3.37 -2.08 -6.23
CA PRO A 72 4.07 -3.33 -5.97
C PRO A 72 4.32 -4.08 -7.28
N GLU A 73 5.51 -4.64 -7.47
CA GLU A 73 5.81 -5.45 -8.66
C GLU A 73 5.47 -6.94 -8.45
N ASP A 74 5.45 -7.38 -7.19
CA ASP A 74 5.11 -8.73 -6.81
C ASP A 74 4.48 -8.79 -5.41
N LYS A 75 3.96 -9.97 -5.05
CA LYS A 75 3.23 -10.18 -3.78
C LYS A 75 4.05 -9.94 -2.51
N PHE A 76 5.37 -9.84 -2.59
CA PHE A 76 6.28 -9.56 -1.48
C PHE A 76 6.85 -8.13 -1.50
N ASP A 77 6.45 -7.29 -2.46
CA ASP A 77 6.99 -5.93 -2.63
C ASP A 77 6.38 -4.93 -1.63
N LEU A 78 6.76 -5.09 -0.37
CA LEU A 78 6.30 -4.26 0.75
C LEU A 78 6.94 -2.87 0.79
N GLU A 79 7.99 -2.64 0.00
CA GLU A 79 8.75 -1.39 -0.01
C GLU A 79 8.08 -0.35 -0.91
N ASN A 80 7.78 -0.73 -2.15
CA ASN A 80 7.00 0.08 -3.07
C ASN A 80 5.64 0.44 -2.47
N LEU A 81 4.98 -0.57 -1.90
CA LEU A 81 3.73 -0.37 -1.16
C LEU A 81 3.86 0.67 -0.05
N GLN A 82 4.95 0.63 0.73
CA GLN A 82 5.15 1.59 1.83
C GLN A 82 5.33 3.03 1.32
N LEU A 83 5.99 3.23 0.17
CA LEU A 83 6.13 4.55 -0.43
C LEU A 83 4.75 5.14 -0.78
N LEU A 84 3.89 4.35 -1.43
CA LEU A 84 2.52 4.76 -1.74
C LEU A 84 1.72 5.07 -0.47
N MET A 85 1.76 4.18 0.53
CA MET A 85 1.06 4.40 1.80
C MET A 85 1.53 5.67 2.54
N ASN A 86 2.82 6.00 2.49
CA ASN A 86 3.38 7.22 3.09
C ASN A 86 2.93 8.50 2.38
N LEU A 87 2.60 8.42 1.08
CA LEU A 87 2.06 9.56 0.34
C LEU A 87 0.62 9.87 0.76
N GLY A 88 -0.15 8.82 1.05
CA GLY A 88 -1.53 8.91 1.55
C GLY A 88 -2.51 9.54 0.56
N TYR A 89 -3.76 9.65 0.98
CA TYR A 89 -4.81 10.37 0.24
C TYR A 89 -4.68 11.89 0.44
N PRO A 90 -4.93 12.75 -0.57
CA PRO A 90 -5.41 12.43 -1.93
C PRO A 90 -4.32 12.07 -2.93
N LYS A 91 -3.03 12.04 -2.54
CA LYS A 91 -1.94 11.85 -3.50
C LYS A 91 -2.00 10.52 -4.24
N ILE A 92 -2.42 9.44 -3.58
CA ILE A 92 -2.51 8.10 -4.18
C ILE A 92 -3.81 7.84 -4.95
N GLU A 93 -4.76 8.79 -4.97
CA GLU A 93 -6.03 8.62 -5.67
C GLU A 93 -5.89 8.11 -7.12
N PRO A 94 -4.88 8.57 -7.92
CA PRO A 94 -4.69 8.11 -9.29
C PRO A 94 -4.33 6.63 -9.44
N VAL A 95 -3.83 5.98 -8.38
CA VAL A 95 -3.41 4.57 -8.39
C VAL A 95 -4.24 3.68 -7.45
N LEU A 96 -5.34 4.21 -6.91
CA LEU A 96 -6.12 3.51 -5.89
C LEU A 96 -6.82 2.27 -6.46
N GLU A 97 -7.22 2.32 -7.74
CA GLU A 97 -7.82 1.18 -8.45
C GLU A 97 -6.84 0.00 -8.57
N GLU A 98 -5.59 0.30 -8.93
CA GLU A 98 -4.51 -0.66 -9.05
C GLU A 98 -4.08 -1.21 -7.69
N LEU A 99 -4.12 -0.39 -6.63
CA LEU A 99 -3.91 -0.84 -5.27
C LEU A 99 -4.98 -1.88 -4.86
N PHE A 100 -6.25 -1.67 -5.19
CA PHE A 100 -7.30 -2.63 -4.89
C PHE A 100 -7.10 -4.00 -5.57
N ALA A 101 -6.42 -4.06 -6.72
CA ALA A 101 -6.10 -5.34 -7.38
C ALA A 101 -5.21 -6.25 -6.51
N TRP A 102 -4.41 -5.67 -5.61
CA TRP A 102 -3.60 -6.45 -4.66
C TRP A 102 -4.42 -7.10 -3.53
N ILE A 103 -5.72 -6.80 -3.43
CA ILE A 103 -6.65 -7.42 -2.47
C ILE A 103 -7.29 -8.71 -3.05
N GLN A 104 -7.04 -9.05 -4.32
CA GLN A 104 -7.55 -10.29 -4.94
C GLN A 104 -7.13 -11.57 -4.20
N ASP A 105 -6.00 -11.55 -3.50
CA ASP A 105 -5.55 -12.67 -2.68
C ASP A 105 -4.91 -12.17 -1.38
N TYR A 106 -5.68 -12.25 -0.29
CA TYR A 106 -5.21 -11.84 1.04
C TYR A 106 -4.07 -12.71 1.59
N ASN A 107 -3.72 -13.82 0.94
CA ASN A 107 -2.51 -14.57 1.28
C ASN A 107 -1.24 -13.82 0.90
N TRP A 108 -1.31 -12.86 -0.03
CA TRP A 108 -0.17 -12.05 -0.44
C TRP A 108 0.25 -11.10 0.70
N PRO A 109 1.54 -11.06 1.07
CA PRO A 109 2.03 -10.12 2.09
C PRO A 109 1.69 -8.66 1.82
N VAL A 110 1.71 -8.21 0.56
CA VAL A 110 1.25 -6.87 0.18
C VAL A 110 -0.22 -6.63 0.54
N ALA A 111 -1.11 -7.60 0.31
CA ALA A 111 -2.53 -7.48 0.64
C ALA A 111 -2.74 -7.31 2.15
N LYS A 112 -2.02 -8.08 2.96
CA LYS A 112 -2.08 -8.02 4.43
C LYS A 112 -1.68 -6.66 4.99
N LYS A 113 -0.73 -5.99 4.33
CA LYS A 113 -0.28 -4.65 4.71
C LYS A 113 -1.19 -3.55 4.15
N LEU A 114 -1.75 -3.77 2.95
CA LEU A 114 -2.58 -2.79 2.26
C LEU A 114 -4.01 -2.72 2.78
N ALA A 115 -4.64 -3.85 3.14
CA ALA A 115 -6.05 -3.87 3.54
C ALA A 115 -6.37 -2.95 4.74
N PRO A 116 -5.57 -2.92 5.83
CA PRO A 116 -5.80 -1.98 6.93
C PRO A 116 -5.71 -0.51 6.48
N PHE A 117 -4.77 -0.21 5.59
CA PHE A 117 -4.61 1.14 5.04
C PHE A 117 -5.82 1.55 4.20
N LEU A 118 -6.32 0.67 3.33
CA LEU A 118 -7.54 0.93 2.54
C LEU A 118 -8.80 1.06 3.42
N SER A 119 -8.85 0.31 4.51
CA SER A 119 -9.91 0.42 5.52
C SER A 119 -9.88 1.78 6.21
N ASP A 120 -8.70 2.27 6.57
CA ASP A 120 -8.53 3.57 7.22
C ASP A 120 -8.88 4.77 6.30
N LEU A 121 -8.80 4.59 4.98
CA LEU A 121 -9.27 5.59 4.02
C LEU A 121 -10.80 5.76 4.03
N GLY A 122 -11.55 4.74 4.45
CA GLY A 122 -13.01 4.81 4.59
C GLY A 122 -13.74 5.05 3.27
N GLY A 123 -14.71 5.94 3.28
CA GLY A 123 -15.68 6.12 2.20
C GLY A 123 -15.12 6.65 0.88
N VAL A 124 -13.90 7.20 0.87
CA VAL A 124 -13.22 7.57 -0.39
C VAL A 124 -12.96 6.34 -1.27
N CYS A 125 -12.94 5.14 -0.69
CA CYS A 125 -12.79 3.87 -1.39
C CYS A 125 -14.07 3.40 -2.10
N GLN A 126 -15.23 4.01 -1.84
CA GLN A 126 -16.54 3.54 -2.32
C GLN A 126 -16.61 3.30 -3.83
N PRO A 127 -16.22 4.24 -4.72
CA PRO A 127 -16.33 4.00 -6.17
C PRO A 127 -15.45 2.83 -6.65
N TYR A 128 -14.33 2.56 -5.98
CA TYR A 128 -13.42 1.46 -6.32
C TYR A 128 -13.98 0.12 -5.84
N ILE A 129 -14.51 0.07 -4.62
CA ILE A 129 -15.15 -1.14 -4.07
C ILE A 129 -16.42 -1.49 -4.86
N GLN A 130 -17.20 -0.49 -5.28
CA GLN A 130 -18.35 -0.73 -6.14
C GLN A 130 -17.93 -1.37 -7.48
N LYS A 131 -16.81 -0.97 -8.08
CA LYS A 131 -16.28 -1.66 -9.28
C LYS A 131 -15.96 -3.13 -8.99
N ILE A 132 -15.38 -3.45 -7.83
CA ILE A 132 -15.06 -4.82 -7.42
C ILE A 132 -16.33 -5.67 -7.30
N PHE A 133 -17.41 -5.13 -6.71
CA PHE A 133 -18.70 -5.84 -6.64
C PHE A 133 -19.28 -6.21 -8.01
N HIS A 134 -18.90 -5.50 -9.08
CA HIS A 134 -19.32 -5.78 -10.46
C HIS A 134 -18.28 -6.57 -11.28
N SER A 135 -17.15 -6.97 -10.69
CA SER A 135 -16.06 -7.68 -11.39
C SER A 135 -16.40 -9.12 -11.77
N GLY A 136 -17.32 -9.75 -11.05
CA GLY A 136 -17.58 -11.20 -11.15
C GLY A 136 -16.50 -12.07 -10.50
N ASP A 137 -15.53 -11.49 -9.80
CA ASP A 137 -14.50 -12.21 -9.05
C ASP A 137 -14.94 -12.40 -7.59
N SER A 138 -15.55 -13.54 -7.31
CA SER A 138 -16.10 -13.87 -5.98
C SER A 138 -15.02 -13.84 -4.89
N MET A 139 -13.79 -14.26 -5.19
CA MET A 139 -12.70 -14.23 -4.20
C MET A 139 -12.21 -12.81 -3.92
N TRP A 140 -12.11 -11.95 -4.95
CA TRP A 140 -11.76 -10.55 -4.74
C TRP A 140 -12.82 -9.81 -3.94
N ILE A 141 -14.10 -10.09 -4.23
CA ILE A 141 -15.22 -9.57 -3.43
C ILE A 141 -15.10 -10.06 -1.99
N TYR A 142 -14.93 -11.36 -1.77
CA TYR A 142 -14.81 -11.96 -0.44
C TYR A 142 -13.71 -11.28 0.39
N TRP A 143 -12.51 -11.14 -0.17
CA TRP A 143 -11.40 -10.49 0.54
C TRP A 143 -11.66 -9.01 0.78
N THR A 144 -12.26 -8.29 -0.17
CA THR A 144 -12.62 -6.88 0.02
C THR A 144 -13.64 -6.72 1.16
N LEU A 145 -14.66 -7.58 1.23
CA LEU A 145 -15.65 -7.57 2.30
C LEU A 145 -14.99 -7.85 3.66
N THR A 146 -14.26 -8.96 3.77
CA THR A 146 -13.78 -9.48 5.07
C THR A 146 -12.54 -8.77 5.60
N THR A 147 -11.72 -8.16 4.74
CA THR A 147 -10.44 -7.56 5.17
C THR A 147 -10.44 -6.03 5.13
N VAL A 148 -11.24 -5.43 4.22
CA VAL A 148 -11.33 -3.98 4.08
C VAL A 148 -12.61 -3.48 4.74
N ILE A 149 -13.79 -3.83 4.23
CA ILE A 149 -15.07 -3.25 4.70
C ILE A 149 -15.38 -3.62 6.14
N LEU A 150 -15.19 -4.88 6.53
CA LEU A 150 -15.45 -5.35 7.89
C LEU A 150 -14.55 -4.67 8.94
N SER A 151 -13.38 -4.16 8.53
CA SER A 151 -12.41 -3.45 9.38
C SER A 151 -12.65 -1.93 9.43
N MET A 152 -13.52 -1.39 8.58
CA MET A 152 -13.83 0.04 8.56
C MET A 152 -14.57 0.46 9.83
N LYS A 153 -14.43 1.75 10.17
CA LYS A 153 -15.27 2.41 11.18
C LYS A 153 -16.74 2.32 10.80
N ASP A 154 -17.64 2.32 11.79
CA ASP A 154 -19.05 1.98 11.57
C ASP A 154 -19.76 2.97 10.63
N ASP A 155 -19.45 4.26 10.73
CA ASP A 155 -19.96 5.30 9.84
C ASP A 155 -19.48 5.11 8.39
N GLU A 156 -18.20 4.81 8.20
CA GLU A 156 -17.62 4.53 6.88
C GLU A 156 -18.13 3.20 6.29
N ARG A 157 -18.41 2.20 7.13
CA ARG A 157 -18.94 0.89 6.71
C ARG A 157 -20.42 0.99 6.30
N LYS A 158 -21.21 1.80 7.00
CA LYS A 158 -22.66 1.96 6.74
C LYS A 158 -22.98 2.50 5.35
N ILE A 159 -22.04 3.20 4.70
CA ILE A 159 -22.26 3.70 3.34
C ILE A 159 -22.49 2.56 2.32
N TYR A 160 -22.00 1.35 2.62
CA TYR A 160 -22.11 0.17 1.74
C TYR A 160 -23.41 -0.62 1.94
N GLU A 161 -24.26 -0.28 2.92
CA GLU A 161 -25.46 -1.07 3.26
C GLU A 161 -26.32 -1.37 2.02
N LYS A 162 -26.60 -0.35 1.20
CA LYS A 162 -27.38 -0.51 -0.02
C LYS A 162 -26.69 -1.40 -1.06
N ASP A 163 -25.38 -1.22 -1.23
CA ASP A 163 -24.58 -1.99 -2.19
C ASP A 163 -24.55 -3.47 -1.79
N LEU A 164 -24.43 -3.77 -0.48
CA LEU A 164 -24.41 -5.12 0.08
C LEU A 164 -25.76 -5.81 -0.03
N ILE A 165 -26.87 -5.11 0.23
CA ILE A 165 -28.24 -5.64 0.02
C ILE A 165 -28.43 -6.02 -1.45
N GLN A 166 -27.98 -5.16 -2.37
CA GLN A 166 -28.07 -5.43 -3.81
C GLN A 166 -27.19 -6.61 -4.22
N LEU A 167 -25.94 -6.66 -3.77
CA LEU A 167 -25.01 -7.75 -4.04
C LEU A 167 -25.58 -9.09 -3.54
N LYS A 168 -26.10 -9.12 -2.31
CA LYS A 168 -26.73 -10.31 -1.71
C LYS A 168 -27.89 -10.85 -2.55
N ALA A 169 -28.71 -9.96 -3.11
CA ALA A 169 -29.85 -10.35 -3.94
C ALA A 169 -29.43 -10.98 -5.28
N THR A 170 -28.19 -10.79 -5.71
CA THR A 170 -27.67 -11.28 -7.01
C THR A 170 -26.71 -12.45 -6.90
N LEU A 171 -26.41 -12.95 -5.69
CA LEU A 171 -25.44 -14.04 -5.49
C LEU A 171 -25.86 -15.32 -6.23
N SER A 172 -24.90 -15.91 -6.93
CA SER A 172 -24.99 -17.26 -7.50
C SER A 172 -24.81 -18.34 -6.43
N ASP A 173 -25.03 -19.60 -6.81
CA ASP A 173 -24.74 -20.72 -5.91
C ASP A 173 -23.24 -20.83 -5.60
N GLN A 174 -22.37 -20.50 -6.56
CA GLN A 174 -20.93 -20.50 -6.34
C GLN A 174 -20.51 -19.42 -5.34
N ASP A 175 -21.09 -18.23 -5.44
CA ASP A 175 -20.83 -17.13 -4.49
C ASP A 175 -21.16 -17.51 -3.05
N ARG A 176 -22.25 -18.27 -2.85
CA ARG A 176 -22.64 -18.79 -1.54
C ARG A 176 -21.66 -19.86 -1.05
N ILE A 177 -21.21 -20.74 -1.94
CA ILE A 177 -20.17 -21.74 -1.62
C ILE A 177 -18.86 -21.04 -1.21
N ASP A 178 -18.53 -19.93 -1.86
CA ASP A 178 -17.34 -19.12 -1.57
C ASP A 178 -17.49 -18.25 -0.31
N GLY A 179 -18.66 -18.27 0.34
CA GLY A 179 -18.90 -17.62 1.63
C GLY A 179 -19.28 -16.14 1.56
N LEU A 180 -19.72 -15.65 0.40
CA LEU A 180 -20.08 -14.23 0.24
C LEU A 180 -21.33 -13.84 1.03
N GLU A 181 -22.31 -14.74 1.14
CA GLU A 181 -23.55 -14.45 1.86
C GLU A 181 -23.29 -14.23 3.35
N GLU A 182 -22.46 -15.08 3.97
CA GLU A 182 -22.04 -14.99 5.36
C GLU A 182 -21.22 -13.73 5.63
N ALA A 183 -20.29 -13.38 4.74
CA ALA A 183 -19.49 -12.16 4.86
C ALA A 183 -20.35 -10.89 4.77
N ILE A 184 -21.34 -10.87 3.88
CA ILE A 184 -22.29 -9.76 3.77
C ILE A 184 -23.13 -9.65 5.04
N ASP A 185 -23.66 -10.77 5.54
CA ASP A 185 -24.49 -10.79 6.74
C ASP A 185 -23.73 -10.33 7.98
N GLU A 186 -22.46 -10.72 8.13
CA GLU A 186 -21.61 -10.26 9.21
C GLU A 186 -21.46 -8.73 9.18
N ILE A 187 -21.25 -8.13 8.00
CA ILE A 187 -21.10 -6.69 7.85
C ILE A 187 -22.40 -5.96 8.18
N LEU A 188 -23.55 -6.46 7.71
CA LEU A 188 -24.86 -5.83 7.92
C LEU A 188 -25.35 -5.93 9.37
N GLN A 189 -24.90 -6.95 10.12
CA GLN A 189 -25.27 -7.15 11.52
C GLN A 189 -24.34 -6.43 12.51
N LYS A 190 -23.23 -5.85 12.03
CA LYS A 190 -22.23 -5.20 12.87
C LYS A 190 -22.60 -3.74 13.13
N ASP A 191 -22.97 -3.45 14.38
CA ASP A 191 -23.35 -2.12 14.89
C ASP A 191 -22.33 -1.01 14.58
#